data_AF-A0A7S1B614-F1
#
_entry.id   AF-A0A7S1B614-F1
#
_cell.length_a   1.000
_cell.length_b   1.000
_cell.length_c   1.000
_cell.angle_alpha   90.00
_cell.angle_beta   90.00
_cell.angle_gamma   90.00
#
_symmetry.space_group_name_H-M   'P 1'
#
loop_
_entity.id
_entity.type
_entity.pdbx_description
1 polymer ?
#
loop_
_entity_poly.entity_id
_entity_poly.type
_entity_poly.pdbx_seq_one_letter_code
_entity_poly.pdbx_strand_id
1 'polypeptide(L)'
;SSSSSSSSASSEDDGDGGNGTATRKVLNPRLVAALRRRGETLEERRARRKKLRAENISSRFGYTAENNPFGDVNLTEEFVWKKREVSRRSNPEDDRPAEGRRENRDRLVEEIEKVRKRRSDREAQQEEMERLKAEE
;
A
#
# COMPACT_ATOMS: atom_id res chain seq x y z
N SER A 1 -11.45 -8.36 -43.98
CA SER A 1 -10.01 -8.68 -43.91
C SER A 1 -9.40 -8.02 -42.69
N SER A 2 -8.80 -8.84 -41.81
CA SER A 2 -7.72 -8.55 -40.85
C SER A 2 -7.79 -7.34 -39.91
N SER A 3 -8.02 -7.68 -38.64
CA SER A 3 -7.60 -7.01 -37.40
C SER A 3 -6.07 -6.86 -37.24
N SER A 4 -5.62 -5.82 -36.54
CA SER A 4 -4.35 -5.85 -35.78
C SER A 4 -4.32 -4.83 -34.64
N SER A 5 -4.53 -5.32 -33.43
CA SER A 5 -4.29 -4.65 -32.16
C SER A 5 -2.79 -4.70 -31.81
N SER A 6 -2.14 -3.54 -31.67
CA SER A 6 -0.76 -3.45 -31.20
C SER A 6 -0.71 -3.41 -29.68
N SER A 7 -0.34 -4.53 -29.06
CA SER A 7 -0.01 -4.65 -27.65
C SER A 7 1.35 -4.02 -27.36
N SER A 8 1.37 -2.88 -26.67
CA SER A 8 2.57 -2.29 -26.08
C SER A 8 3.02 -3.13 -24.88
N ALA A 9 4.08 -3.92 -25.07
CA ALA A 9 4.76 -4.63 -23.99
C ALA A 9 5.56 -3.62 -23.16
N SER A 10 5.08 -3.32 -21.95
CA SER A 10 5.84 -2.58 -20.95
C SER A 10 6.95 -3.50 -20.42
N SER A 11 8.17 -3.26 -20.90
CA SER A 11 9.39 -3.88 -20.41
C SER A 11 9.69 -3.32 -19.01
N GLU A 12 9.58 -4.16 -17.98
CA GLU A 12 10.00 -3.81 -16.63
C GLU A 12 11.54 -3.76 -16.57
N ASP A 13 12.03 -2.61 -16.12
CA ASP A 13 13.42 -2.22 -15.94
C ASP A 13 14.00 -2.93 -14.70
N ASP A 14 14.68 -4.07 -14.91
CA ASP A 14 15.55 -4.70 -13.91
C ASP A 14 16.99 -4.18 -14.08
N GLY A 15 17.24 -2.95 -13.62
CA GLY A 15 18.54 -2.29 -13.64
C GLY A 15 19.22 -2.24 -12.26
N ASP A 16 19.45 -3.36 -11.58
CA ASP A 16 20.34 -3.41 -10.40
C ASP A 16 21.80 -3.59 -10.83
N GLY A 17 22.39 -2.50 -11.30
CA GLY A 17 23.82 -2.37 -11.61
C GLY A 17 24.66 -2.22 -10.33
N GLY A 18 24.82 -3.31 -9.57
CA GLY A 18 25.67 -3.37 -8.38
C GLY A 18 26.69 -4.50 -8.46
N ASN A 19 27.92 -4.19 -8.85
CA ASN A 19 29.06 -5.12 -8.85
C ASN A 19 29.45 -5.48 -7.39
N GLY A 20 28.77 -6.47 -6.83
CA GLY A 20 29.07 -7.07 -5.54
C GLY A 20 28.47 -8.48 -5.51
N THR A 21 29.32 -9.50 -5.47
CA THR A 21 29.02 -10.93 -5.39
C THR A 21 27.59 -11.27 -4.97
N ALA A 22 26.73 -11.56 -5.95
CA ALA A 22 25.32 -11.88 -5.75
C ALA A 22 25.16 -13.13 -4.87
N THR A 23 25.02 -12.93 -3.56
CA THR A 23 24.57 -13.98 -2.66
C THR A 23 23.15 -14.36 -3.07
N ARG A 24 22.99 -15.58 -3.61
CA ARG A 24 21.68 -16.12 -4.01
C ARG A 24 20.73 -16.02 -2.82
N LYS A 25 19.72 -15.14 -2.90
CA LYS A 25 18.69 -14.97 -1.87
C LYS A 25 17.92 -16.29 -1.76
N VAL A 26 18.23 -17.10 -0.74
CA VAL A 26 17.58 -18.39 -0.51
C VAL A 26 16.13 -18.14 -0.12
N LEU A 27 15.20 -18.65 -0.92
CA LEU A 27 13.77 -18.57 -0.65
C LEU A 27 13.43 -19.41 0.59
N ASN A 28 12.52 -18.91 1.42
CA ASN A 28 12.10 -19.63 2.62
C ASN A 28 11.47 -21.00 2.24
N PRO A 29 11.97 -22.13 2.75
CA PRO A 29 11.54 -23.46 2.30
C PRO A 29 10.07 -23.75 2.58
N ARG A 30 9.51 -23.19 3.67
CA ARG A 30 8.08 -23.30 3.99
C ARG A 30 7.21 -22.59 2.96
N LEU A 31 7.67 -21.44 2.46
CA LEU A 31 6.98 -20.67 1.43
C LEU A 31 6.90 -21.47 0.12
N VAL A 32 8.03 -22.07 -0.29
CA VAL A 32 8.12 -22.88 -1.51
C VAL A 32 7.23 -24.11 -1.42
N ALA A 33 7.23 -24.81 -0.28
CA ALA A 33 6.34 -25.96 -0.07
C ALA A 33 4.85 -25.58 -0.10
N ALA A 34 4.48 -24.43 0.50
CA ALA A 34 3.10 -23.95 0.47
C ALA A 34 2.63 -23.56 -0.93
N LEU A 35 3.50 -22.92 -1.72
CA LEU A 35 3.25 -22.58 -3.13
C LEU A 35 3.05 -23.84 -3.98
N ARG A 36 3.93 -24.83 -3.82
CA ARG A 36 3.80 -26.13 -4.50
C ARG A 36 2.49 -26.84 -4.16
N ARG A 37 2.09 -26.84 -2.88
CA ARG A 37 0.80 -27.43 -2.45
C ARG A 37 -0.41 -26.75 -3.09
N ARG A 38 -0.32 -25.44 -3.32
CA ARG A 38 -1.39 -24.64 -3.90
C ARG A 38 -1.35 -24.59 -5.43
N GLY A 39 -0.29 -25.12 -6.05
CA GLY A 39 -0.05 -24.99 -7.49
C GLY A 39 0.15 -23.54 -7.95
N GLU A 40 0.61 -22.66 -7.05
CA GLU A 40 0.73 -21.21 -7.30
C GLU A 40 2.21 -20.82 -7.47
N THR A 41 2.50 -19.90 -8.39
CA THR A 41 3.86 -19.33 -8.54
C THR A 41 4.12 -18.20 -7.54
N LEU A 42 5.40 -17.81 -7.38
CA LEU A 42 5.75 -16.66 -6.53
C LEU A 42 5.14 -15.35 -7.05
N GLU A 43 5.06 -15.21 -8.37
CA GLU A 43 4.53 -14.04 -9.05
C GLU A 43 3.03 -13.92 -8.87
N GLU A 44 2.28 -15.01 -9.08
CA GLU A 44 0.84 -15.05 -8.84
C GLU A 44 0.50 -14.69 -7.41
N ARG A 45 1.26 -15.22 -6.44
CA ARG A 45 1.08 -14.86 -5.03
C ARG A 45 1.35 -13.37 -4.78
N ARG A 46 2.38 -12.80 -5.40
CA ARG A 46 2.71 -11.37 -5.27
C ARG A 46 1.60 -10.52 -5.89
N ALA A 47 1.14 -10.86 -7.08
CA ALA A 47 0.04 -10.19 -7.76
C ALA A 47 -1.24 -10.23 -6.92
N ARG A 48 -1.61 -11.40 -6.37
CA ARG A 48 -2.75 -11.51 -5.46
C ARG A 48 -2.60 -10.61 -4.23
N ARG A 49 -1.42 -10.57 -3.63
CA ARG A 49 -1.17 -9.68 -2.48
C ARG A 49 -1.21 -8.20 -2.87
N LYS A 50 -0.73 -7.82 -4.05
CA LYS A 50 -0.78 -6.45 -4.58
C LYS A 50 -2.24 -6.02 -4.77
N LYS A 51 -3.08 -6.88 -5.38
CA LYS A 51 -4.52 -6.65 -5.53
C LYS A 51 -5.24 -6.46 -4.18
N LEU A 52 -5.05 -7.39 -3.25
CA LEU A 52 -5.66 -7.30 -1.92
C LEU A 52 -5.24 -6.04 -1.15
N ARG A 53 -3.98 -5.59 -1.30
CA ARG A 53 -3.52 -4.33 -0.71
C ARG A 53 -4.20 -3.12 -1.38
N ALA A 54 -4.27 -3.10 -2.70
CA ALA A 54 -4.92 -2.04 -3.45
C ALA A 54 -6.40 -1.89 -3.05
N GLU A 55 -7.13 -3.01 -2.98
CA GLU A 55 -8.53 -3.06 -2.55
C GLU A 55 -8.71 -2.57 -1.11
N ASN A 56 -7.82 -2.96 -0.19
CA ASN A 56 -7.89 -2.53 1.19
C ASN A 56 -7.65 -1.01 1.33
N ILE A 57 -6.65 -0.49 0.61
CA ILE A 57 -6.32 0.94 0.61
C ILE A 57 -7.46 1.75 -0.02
N SER A 58 -7.98 1.32 -1.17
CA SER A 58 -9.09 2.01 -1.84
C SER A 58 -10.34 2.02 -0.98
N SER A 59 -10.65 0.91 -0.31
CA SER A 59 -11.81 0.81 0.58
C SER A 59 -11.67 1.69 1.83
N ARG A 60 -10.46 1.83 2.38
CA ARG A 60 -10.22 2.59 3.62
C ARG A 60 -10.07 4.09 3.39
N PHE A 61 -9.43 4.49 2.28
CA PHE A 61 -9.06 5.89 2.02
C PHE A 61 -9.82 6.55 0.87
N GLY A 62 -10.51 5.78 0.01
CA GLY A 62 -11.32 6.29 -1.10
C GLY A 62 -10.54 6.68 -2.36
N TYR A 63 -9.22 6.52 -2.35
CA TYR A 63 -8.37 6.81 -3.51
C TYR A 63 -7.77 5.53 -4.09
N THR A 64 -7.66 5.49 -5.41
CA THR A 64 -6.89 4.48 -6.14
C THR A 64 -5.56 5.09 -6.59
N ALA A 65 -4.64 4.27 -7.11
CA ALA A 65 -3.39 4.77 -7.69
C ALA A 65 -3.62 5.76 -8.85
N GLU A 66 -4.77 5.67 -9.53
CA GLU A 66 -5.13 6.52 -10.68
C GLU A 66 -5.90 7.79 -10.27
N ASN A 67 -6.74 7.70 -9.23
CA ASN A 67 -7.57 8.82 -8.76
C ASN A 67 -6.97 9.51 -7.52
N ASN A 68 -5.64 9.47 -7.39
CA ASN A 68 -4.95 10.12 -6.30
C ASN A 68 -4.77 11.61 -6.61
N PRO A 69 -5.26 12.54 -5.76
CA PRO A 69 -5.14 13.99 -6.01
C PRO A 69 -3.68 14.48 -6.08
N PHE A 70 -2.72 13.69 -5.58
CA PHE A 70 -1.29 14.01 -5.64
C PHE A 70 -0.56 13.32 -6.81
N GLY A 71 -1.27 12.58 -7.66
CA GLY A 71 -0.70 11.87 -8.82
C GLY A 71 0.29 10.76 -8.45
N ASP A 72 0.28 10.28 -7.20
CA ASP A 72 1.17 9.20 -6.77
C ASP A 72 0.61 7.83 -7.18
N VAL A 73 1.27 7.24 -8.18
CA VAL A 73 0.98 5.92 -8.76
C VAL A 73 1.43 4.76 -7.86
N ASN A 74 2.32 5.01 -6.90
CA ASN A 74 2.89 4.01 -6.01
C ASN A 74 2.15 3.91 -4.67
N LEU A 75 0.91 4.40 -4.62
CA LEU A 75 0.08 4.46 -3.40
C LEU A 75 -0.03 3.13 -2.65
N THR A 76 0.06 2.00 -3.35
CA THR A 76 -0.08 0.65 -2.78
C THR A 76 1.22 0.04 -2.28
N GLU A 77 2.35 0.66 -2.60
CA GLU A 77 3.67 0.14 -2.29
C GLU A 77 4.17 0.66 -0.93
N GLU A 78 4.96 -0.15 -0.25
CA GLU A 78 5.51 0.23 1.05
C GLU A 78 6.65 1.23 0.83
N PHE A 79 6.52 2.43 1.37
CA PHE A 79 7.58 3.43 1.28
C PHE A 79 8.81 3.00 2.08
N VAL A 80 9.96 2.87 1.39
CA VAL A 80 11.25 2.54 2.00
C VAL A 80 12.22 3.68 1.73
N TRP A 81 12.79 4.21 2.81
CA TRP A 81 13.86 5.19 2.71
C TRP A 81 15.15 4.50 2.28
N LYS A 82 15.65 4.74 1.06
CA LYS A 82 16.86 4.08 0.49
C LYS A 82 18.08 4.10 1.43
N LYS A 83 18.32 5.22 2.15
CA LYS A 83 19.40 5.35 3.16
C LYS A 83 19.25 4.40 4.36
N ARG A 84 18.04 3.93 4.68
CA ARG A 84 17.73 3.09 5.85
C ARG A 84 17.98 1.61 5.61
N GLU A 85 18.18 1.15 4.37
CA GLU A 85 18.51 -0.26 4.10
C GLU A 85 19.82 -0.69 4.75
N VAL A 86 20.79 0.24 4.87
CA VAL A 86 22.03 0.03 5.63
C VAL A 86 21.79 -0.06 7.14
N SER A 87 20.76 0.64 7.65
CA SER A 87 20.43 0.73 9.09
C SER A 87 19.38 -0.29 9.55
N ARG A 88 18.69 -1.00 8.65
CA ARG A 88 17.70 -2.03 9.01
C ARG A 88 18.27 -3.19 9.82
N ARG A 89 19.59 -3.37 9.83
CA ARG A 89 20.26 -4.33 10.72
C ARG A 89 20.19 -3.97 12.21
N SER A 90 19.73 -2.76 12.58
CA SER A 90 19.79 -2.26 13.96
C SER A 90 18.49 -1.68 14.51
N ASN A 91 17.36 -1.73 13.80
CA ASN A 91 16.11 -1.12 14.26
C ASN A 91 15.17 -2.15 14.90
N PRO A 92 14.94 -2.13 16.23
CA PRO A 92 14.10 -3.11 16.94
C PRO A 92 12.61 -3.04 16.58
N GLU A 93 12.15 -2.00 15.88
CA GLU A 93 10.77 -1.96 15.37
C GLU A 93 10.51 -2.92 14.20
N ASP A 94 11.52 -3.23 13.38
CA ASP A 94 11.38 -4.16 12.26
C ASP A 94 11.24 -5.63 12.73
N ASP A 95 11.78 -5.94 13.92
CA ASP A 95 11.68 -7.28 14.56
C ASP A 95 10.34 -7.52 15.27
N ARG A 96 9.46 -6.52 15.35
CA ARG A 96 8.15 -6.70 15.99
C ARG A 96 7.31 -7.74 15.22
N PRO A 97 6.51 -8.54 15.94
CA PRO A 97 5.62 -9.51 15.30
C PRO A 97 4.65 -8.79 14.35
N ALA A 98 4.26 -9.49 13.28
CA ALA A 98 3.36 -8.94 12.26
C ALA A 98 2.02 -8.44 12.83
N GLU A 99 1.60 -8.98 13.97
CA GLU A 99 0.40 -8.59 14.71
C GLU A 99 0.52 -7.18 15.30
N GLY A 100 1.61 -6.86 16.00
CA GLY A 100 1.83 -5.52 16.55
C GLY A 100 1.90 -4.42 15.48
N ARG A 101 2.39 -4.74 14.28
CA ARG A 101 2.35 -3.79 13.15
C ARG A 101 0.93 -3.53 12.65
N ARG A 102 0.04 -4.53 12.68
CA ARG A 102 -1.36 -4.37 12.29
C ARG A 102 -2.12 -3.53 13.30
N GLU A 103 -1.99 -3.84 14.59
CA GLU A 103 -2.63 -3.08 15.66
C GLU A 103 -2.27 -1.60 15.62
N ASN A 104 -0.99 -1.28 15.43
CA ASN A 104 -0.54 0.11 15.31
C ASN A 104 -1.18 0.83 14.12
N ARG A 105 -1.31 0.13 12.99
CA ARG A 105 -1.98 0.68 11.80
C ARG A 105 -3.46 0.94 12.07
N ASP A 106 -4.14 0.00 12.70
CA ASP A 106 -5.58 0.11 12.95
C ASP A 106 -5.87 1.25 13.94
N ARG A 107 -5.06 1.39 15.00
CA ARG A 107 -5.10 2.54 15.93
C ARG A 107 -4.91 3.89 15.22
N LEU A 108 -3.96 3.96 14.29
CA LEU A 108 -3.73 5.18 13.51
C LEU A 108 -4.96 5.55 12.67
N VAL A 109 -5.63 4.56 12.07
CA VAL A 109 -6.83 4.84 11.28
C VAL A 109 -7.99 5.29 12.17
N GLU A 110 -8.18 4.69 13.34
CA GLU A 110 -9.19 5.14 14.31
C GLU A 110 -8.96 6.60 14.72
N GLU A 111 -7.71 7.00 14.91
CA GLU A 111 -7.36 8.39 15.22
C GLU A 111 -7.76 9.34 14.07
N ILE A 112 -7.48 8.95 12.84
CA ILE A 112 -7.87 9.72 11.63
C ILE A 112 -9.40 9.87 11.57
N GLU A 113 -10.15 8.79 11.80
CA GLU A 113 -11.62 8.82 11.81
C GLU A 113 -12.16 9.74 12.90
N LYS A 114 -11.58 9.69 14.10
CA LYS A 114 -11.94 10.59 15.21
C LYS A 114 -11.66 12.05 14.87
N VAL A 115 -10.58 12.36 14.17
CA VAL A 115 -10.30 13.73 13.69
C VAL A 115 -11.31 14.15 12.64
N ARG A 116 -11.65 13.27 11.68
CA ARG A 116 -12.65 13.55 10.63
C ARG A 116 -14.02 13.85 11.23
N LYS A 117 -14.48 13.04 12.19
CA LYS A 117 -15.75 13.28 12.89
C LYS A 117 -15.79 14.66 13.54
N ARG A 118 -14.74 15.04 14.29
CA ARG A 118 -14.63 16.37 14.92
C ARG A 118 -14.60 17.53 13.92
N ARG A 119 -14.22 17.31 12.67
CA ARG A 119 -14.32 18.33 11.61
C ARG A 119 -15.75 18.42 11.11
N SER A 120 -16.34 17.29 10.73
CA SER A 120 -17.73 17.20 10.29
C SER A 120 -18.72 17.78 11.32
N ASP A 121 -18.53 17.49 12.61
CA ASP A 121 -19.40 18.01 13.67
C ASP A 121 -19.31 19.55 13.77
N ARG A 122 -18.12 20.13 13.57
CA ARG A 122 -17.93 21.59 13.57
C ARG A 122 -18.51 22.26 12.33
N GLU A 123 -18.36 21.62 11.18
CA GLU A 123 -18.94 22.09 9.92
C GLU A 123 -20.47 22.07 9.98
N ALA A 124 -21.06 20.98 10.51
CA ALA A 124 -22.51 20.90 10.72
C ALA A 124 -23.03 21.96 11.71
N GLN A 125 -22.33 22.19 12.82
CA GLN A 125 -22.68 23.27 13.76
C GLN A 125 -22.60 24.65 13.11
N GLN A 126 -21.59 24.89 12.25
CA GLN A 126 -21.46 26.15 11.52
C GLN A 126 -22.58 26.31 10.50
N GLU A 127 -22.91 25.27 9.75
CA GLU A 127 -24.00 25.27 8.77
C GLU A 127 -25.35 25.54 9.43
N GLU A 128 -25.64 24.93 10.59
CA GLU A 128 -26.85 25.21 11.36
C GLU A 128 -26.92 26.68 11.82
N MET A 129 -25.79 27.23 12.30
CA MET A 129 -25.71 28.63 12.72
C MET A 129 -25.86 29.60 11.54
N GLU A 130 -25.26 29.29 10.40
CA GLU A 130 -25.39 30.08 9.17
C GLU A 130 -26.82 30.05 8.63
N ARG A 131 -27.47 28.89 8.66
CA ARG A 131 -28.87 28.76 8.26
C ARG A 131 -29.79 29.61 9.14
N LEU A 132 -29.64 29.56 10.46
CA LEU A 132 -30.42 30.39 11.39
C LEU A 132 -30.20 31.88 11.11
N LYS A 133 -28.97 32.28 10.80
CA LYS A 133 -28.62 33.67 10.47
C LYS A 133 -29.16 34.12 9.11
N ALA A 134 -29.34 33.21 8.16
CA ALA A 134 -29.91 33.52 6.84
C ALA A 134 -31.44 33.58 6.85
N GLU A 135 -32.09 32.92 7.83
CA GLU A 135 -33.54 32.98 8.06
C GLU A 135 -33.96 34.24 8.87
N GLU A 136 -33.02 34.95 9.52
CA GLU A 136 -33.21 36.23 10.23
C GLU A 136 -32.94 37.46 9.34
#